data_AF-A0A5B1CGK8-F1
#
_entry.id   AF-A0A5B1CGK8-F1
#
_cell.length_a   1.000
_cell.length_b   1.000
_cell.length_c   1.000
_cell.angle_alpha   90.00
_cell.angle_beta   90.00
_cell.angle_gamma   90.00
#
_symmetry.space_group_name_H-M   'P 1'
#
loop_
_entity.id
_entity.type
_entity.pdbx_description
1 polymer ?
#
loop_
_entity_poly.entity_id
_entity_poly.type
_entity_poly.pdbx_seq_one_letter_code
_entity_poly.pdbx_strand_id
1 'polypeptide(L)'
;MFGDAVLLKKTFLYRVIRFGEHRGLTPQKPDSSMDLTYSGWWFVQRVHVNDLLVWWTISWRSIWPLIEIDLTKKLAQRDETGKRQTGLPKEIKIELDFTPGLRIRRFRVWLDQEIRYDEIS
;
A
#
# COMPACT_ATOMS: atom_id res chain seq x y z
N MET A 1 -7.21 12.70 4.33
CA MET A 1 -8.14 11.61 3.95
C MET A 1 -7.85 11.33 2.50
N PHE A 2 -7.42 10.13 2.11
CA PHE A 2 -7.12 9.86 0.70
C PHE A 2 -8.41 9.84 -0.11
N GLY A 3 -8.38 10.20 -1.39
CA GLY A 3 -9.55 10.27 -2.27
C GLY A 3 -9.42 9.27 -3.38
N ASP A 4 -8.80 9.74 -4.47
CA ASP A 4 -8.64 8.99 -5.69
C ASP A 4 -7.43 8.05 -5.59
N ALA A 5 -7.65 6.78 -5.94
CA ALA A 5 -6.59 5.81 -6.12
C ALA A 5 -6.37 5.55 -7.61
N VAL A 6 -5.12 5.65 -8.07
CA VAL A 6 -4.72 5.44 -9.45
C VAL A 6 -3.70 4.33 -9.52
N LEU A 7 -3.99 3.29 -10.31
CA LEU A 7 -3.03 2.24 -10.63
C LEU A 7 -1.99 2.78 -11.62
N LEU A 8 -0.75 2.96 -11.16
CA LEU A 8 0.35 3.45 -12.00
C LEU A 8 1.02 2.32 -12.79
N LYS A 9 1.19 1.15 -12.16
CA LYS A 9 1.86 0.00 -12.78
C LYS A 9 1.32 -1.32 -12.25
N LYS A 10 1.15 -2.28 -13.16
CA LYS A 10 0.66 -3.64 -12.90
C LYS A 10 1.45 -4.67 -13.69
N THR A 11 1.94 -5.70 -12.99
CA THR A 11 2.47 -6.94 -13.60
C THR A 11 2.07 -8.15 -12.73
N PHE A 12 2.54 -9.35 -13.05
CA PHE A 12 2.11 -10.63 -12.45
C PHE A 12 1.94 -10.62 -10.91
N LEU A 13 2.95 -10.14 -10.18
CA LEU A 13 2.96 -10.07 -8.70
C LEU A 13 3.42 -8.69 -8.21
N TYR A 14 3.04 -7.63 -8.93
CA TYR A 14 3.51 -6.29 -8.65
C TYR A 14 2.42 -5.26 -8.89
N ARG A 15 2.27 -4.32 -7.96
CA ARG A 15 1.34 -3.20 -8.05
C ARG A 15 2.01 -1.92 -7.55
N VAL A 16 1.79 -0.83 -8.27
CA VAL A 16 2.08 0.52 -7.79
C VAL A 16 0.80 1.32 -7.87
N ILE A 17 0.31 1.76 -6.72
CA ILE A 17 -0.95 2.49 -6.57
C ILE A 17 -0.64 3.83 -5.93
N ARG A 18 -1.08 4.91 -6.56
CA ARG A 18 -0.99 6.26 -6.02
C ARG A 18 -2.32 6.65 -5.42
N PHE A 19 -2.32 7.07 -4.17
CA PHE A 19 -3.45 7.62 -3.46
C PHE A 19 -3.30 9.14 -3.35
N GLY A 20 -4.22 9.89 -3.94
CA GLY A 20 -4.29 11.35 -3.79
C GLY A 20 -5.00 11.75 -2.50
N GLU A 21 -4.74 12.95 -1.98
CA GLU A 21 -5.47 13.50 -0.83
C GLU A 21 -6.82 14.10 -1.28
N HIS A 22 -7.92 13.72 -0.62
CA HIS A 22 -9.23 14.36 -0.75
C HIS A 22 -9.44 15.33 0.41
N ARG A 23 -9.40 16.63 0.13
CA ARG A 23 -10.08 17.63 0.95
C ARG A 23 -10.41 18.85 0.10
N GLY A 24 -11.67 19.27 0.19
CA GLY A 24 -12.34 20.14 -0.78
C GLY A 24 -11.63 21.43 -1.16
N LEU A 25 -11.90 21.84 -2.41
CA LEU A 25 -12.00 23.22 -2.89
C LEU A 25 -10.79 24.16 -2.68
N THR A 26 -9.59 23.65 -2.42
CA THR A 26 -8.38 24.47 -2.43
C THR A 26 -7.33 23.85 -3.35
N PRO A 27 -6.83 24.55 -4.38
CA PRO A 27 -5.77 24.04 -5.23
C PRO A 27 -4.47 24.19 -4.44
N GLN A 28 -4.01 23.15 -3.74
CA GLN A 28 -2.70 23.25 -3.09
C GLN A 28 -1.94 21.93 -2.96
N LYS A 29 -0.70 22.04 -3.46
CA LYS A 29 0.52 21.29 -3.18
C LYS A 29 0.65 19.88 -3.78
N PRO A 30 1.61 19.65 -4.70
CA PRO A 30 1.88 18.34 -5.32
C PRO A 30 2.50 17.29 -4.37
N ASP A 31 2.62 17.59 -3.07
CA ASP A 31 3.43 16.81 -2.11
C ASP A 31 2.62 15.87 -1.20
N SER A 32 1.29 15.86 -1.32
CA SER A 32 0.41 15.06 -0.44
C SER A 32 -0.08 13.74 -1.05
N SER A 33 0.62 13.20 -2.06
CA SER A 33 0.30 11.88 -2.62
C SER A 33 1.04 10.76 -1.89
N MET A 34 0.38 9.62 -1.72
CA MET A 34 0.99 8.41 -1.17
C MET A 34 1.12 7.33 -2.26
N ASP A 35 2.32 6.83 -2.49
CA ASP A 35 2.58 5.71 -3.39
C ASP A 35 2.73 4.41 -2.60
N LEU A 36 1.83 3.45 -2.83
CA LEU A 36 1.91 2.10 -2.31
C LEU A 36 2.48 1.18 -3.38
N THR A 37 3.60 0.53 -3.07
CA THR A 37 4.21 -0.48 -3.95
C THR A 37 4.15 -1.85 -3.29
N TYR A 38 3.49 -2.80 -3.95
CA TYR A 38 3.52 -4.22 -3.59
C TYR A 38 4.38 -4.98 -4.59
N SER A 39 5.23 -5.88 -4.08
CA SER A 39 5.98 -6.87 -4.87
C SER A 39 5.94 -8.23 -4.19
N GLY A 40 5.59 -9.29 -4.92
CA GLY A 40 5.59 -10.68 -4.48
C GLY A 40 6.65 -11.55 -5.18
N TRP A 41 7.68 -10.94 -5.76
CA TRP A 41 8.65 -11.63 -6.61
C TRP A 41 9.51 -12.65 -5.83
N TRP A 42 9.81 -13.80 -6.45
CA TRP A 42 10.55 -14.92 -5.82
C TRP A 42 10.03 -15.35 -4.44
N PHE A 43 8.70 -15.32 -4.24
CA PHE A 43 8.06 -15.65 -2.96
C PHE A 43 8.44 -14.72 -1.79
N VAL A 44 9.04 -13.57 -2.10
CA VAL A 44 9.30 -12.48 -1.16
C VAL A 44 8.21 -11.43 -1.38
N GLN A 45 7.36 -11.25 -0.38
CA GLN A 45 6.38 -10.17 -0.41
C GLN A 45 6.96 -8.94 0.28
N ARG A 46 6.86 -7.79 -0.37
CA ARG A 46 7.32 -6.49 0.14
C ARG A 46 6.25 -5.45 -0.12
N VAL A 47 6.05 -4.59 0.86
CA VAL A 47 5.19 -3.42 0.76
C VAL A 47 6.03 -2.19 1.08
N HIS A 48 6.03 -1.25 0.15
CA HIS A 48 6.62 0.06 0.33
C HIS A 48 5.54 1.13 0.31
N VAL A 49 5.72 2.16 1.14
CA VAL A 49 4.92 3.38 1.13
C VAL A 49 5.88 4.53 0.90
N ASN A 50 5.70 5.30 -0.19
CA ASN A 50 6.63 6.37 -0.60
C ASN A 50 8.09 5.88 -0.61
N ASP A 51 8.34 4.74 -1.27
CA ASP A 51 9.64 4.04 -1.33
C ASP A 51 10.21 3.53 0.00
N LEU A 52 9.53 3.75 1.13
CA LEU A 52 9.91 3.19 2.42
C LEU A 52 9.35 1.77 2.58
N LEU A 53 10.24 0.79 2.80
CA LEU A 53 9.84 -0.56 3.17
C LEU A 53 9.15 -0.58 4.53
N VAL A 54 7.83 -0.81 4.54
CA VAL A 54 7.02 -0.84 5.76
C VAL A 54 6.72 -2.27 6.23
N TRP A 55 6.74 -3.22 5.31
CA TRP A 55 6.46 -4.63 5.60
C TRP A 55 7.14 -5.55 4.58
N TRP A 56 7.59 -6.70 5.05
CA TRP A 56 8.02 -7.79 4.18
C TRP A 56 7.86 -9.14 4.86
N THR A 57 7.79 -10.19 4.03
CA THR A 57 7.91 -11.58 4.46
C THR A 57 8.50 -12.41 3.33
N ILE A 58 9.02 -13.58 3.68
CA ILE A 58 9.47 -14.59 2.72
C ILE A 58 8.87 -15.93 3.11
N SER A 59 8.26 -16.60 2.14
CA SER A 59 7.70 -17.94 2.36
C SER A 59 7.72 -18.75 1.07
N TRP A 60 8.51 -19.82 1.08
CA TRP A 60 8.61 -20.77 -0.04
C TRP A 60 7.36 -21.64 -0.21
N ARG A 61 6.45 -21.67 0.77
CA ARG A 61 5.28 -22.54 0.80
C ARG A 61 4.00 -21.82 0.39
N SER A 62 3.86 -20.54 0.73
CA SER A 62 2.62 -19.80 0.57
C SER A 62 2.88 -18.31 0.44
N ILE A 63 2.08 -17.65 -0.40
CA ILE A 63 1.98 -16.20 -0.44
C ILE A 63 0.91 -15.78 0.57
N TRP A 64 1.21 -14.81 1.42
CA TRP A 64 0.26 -14.32 2.41
C TRP A 64 -0.89 -13.57 1.72
N PRO A 65 -2.15 -14.02 1.89
CA PRO A 65 -3.31 -13.38 1.27
C PRO A 65 -3.75 -12.12 2.00
N LEU A 66 -3.23 -11.89 3.21
CA LEU A 66 -3.58 -10.78 4.06
C LEU A 66 -2.32 -10.14 4.62
N ILE A 67 -2.21 -8.83 4.49
CA ILE A 67 -1.11 -8.02 5.01
C ILE A 67 -1.71 -6.89 5.82
N GLU A 68 -1.32 -6.77 7.08
CA GLU A 68 -1.76 -5.72 8.00
C GLU A 68 -0.55 -4.94 8.52
N ILE A 69 -0.60 -3.62 8.41
CA ILE A 69 0.54 -2.72 8.65
C ILE A 69 0.07 -1.54 9.50
N ASP A 70 0.64 -1.41 10.69
CA ASP A 70 0.55 -0.21 11.52
C ASP A 70 1.67 0.77 11.10
N LEU A 71 1.31 1.75 10.28
CA LEU A 71 2.25 2.76 9.78
C LEU A 71 2.71 3.71 10.86
N THR A 72 1.87 3.97 11.87
CA THR A 72 2.23 4.89 12.96
C THR A 72 3.45 4.37 13.69
N LYS A 73 3.49 3.06 13.99
CA LYS A 73 4.66 2.42 14.62
C LYS A 73 5.88 2.39 13.70
N LYS A 74 5.69 2.09 12.41
CA LYS A 74 6.79 1.96 11.45
C LYS A 74 7.48 3.29 11.14
N LEU A 75 6.71 4.38 11.05
CA LEU A 75 7.25 5.71 10.83
C LEU A 75 7.84 6.32 12.11
N ALA A 76 7.20 6.09 13.27
CA ALA A 76 7.72 6.58 14.56
C ALA A 76 9.11 6.00 14.92
N GLN A 77 9.43 4.79 14.44
CA GLN A 77 10.76 4.20 14.62
C GLN A 77 11.85 4.87 13.77
N ARG A 78 11.48 5.65 12.75
CA ARG A 78 12.41 6.21 11.76
C ARG A 78 12.60 7.73 11.88
N ASP A 79 11.60 8.44 12.40
CA ASP A 79 11.68 9.89 12.61
C ASP A 79 12.52 10.23 13.85
N GLU A 80 13.85 10.07 13.76
CA GLU A 80 14.82 10.62 14.73
C GLU A 80 14.83 12.16 14.75
N THR A 81 14.20 12.78 13.75
CA THR A 81 14.05 14.25 13.57
C THR A 81 12.69 14.79 14.01
N GLY A 82 11.78 13.95 14.54
CA GLY A 82 10.51 14.40 15.14
C GLY A 82 9.46 14.99 14.18
N LYS A 83 9.71 15.03 12.86
CA LYS A 83 8.73 15.49 11.87
C LYS A 83 7.78 14.35 11.48
N ARG A 84 6.72 14.21 12.27
CA ARG A 84 5.59 13.33 11.94
C ARG A 84 5.11 13.65 10.52
N GLN A 85 5.15 12.68 9.61
CA GLN A 85 4.53 12.83 8.28
C GLN A 85 3.02 12.96 8.45
N THR A 86 2.55 14.20 8.57
CA THR A 86 1.14 14.54 8.72
C THR A 86 0.43 14.25 7.39
N GLY A 87 -0.60 13.41 7.41
CA GLY A 87 -1.44 13.12 6.23
C GLY A 87 -1.46 11.65 5.79
N LEU A 88 -0.53 10.81 6.27
CA LEU A 88 -0.51 9.37 6.01
C LEU A 88 -1.57 8.61 6.83
N PRO A 89 -2.06 7.45 6.34
CA PRO A 89 -2.99 6.64 7.10
C PRO A 89 -2.26 5.97 8.26
N LYS A 90 -2.98 5.68 9.34
CA LYS A 90 -2.42 4.98 10.51
C LYS A 90 -2.25 3.50 10.23
N GLU A 91 -3.20 2.93 9.48
CA GLU A 91 -3.26 1.52 9.17
C GLU A 91 -3.43 1.29 7.67
N ILE A 92 -2.66 0.33 7.14
CA ILE A 92 -2.85 -0.23 5.80
C ILE A 92 -3.13 -1.71 5.91
N LYS A 93 -4.18 -2.16 5.23
CA LYS A 93 -4.48 -3.57 5.03
C LYS A 93 -4.54 -3.88 3.54
N ILE A 94 -3.85 -4.93 3.11
CA ILE A 94 -3.87 -5.42 1.73
C ILE A 94 -4.42 -6.84 1.74
N GLU A 95 -5.47 -7.04 0.96
CA GLU A 95 -6.07 -8.35 0.71
C GLU A 95 -5.76 -8.79 -0.72
N LEU A 96 -5.27 -10.02 -0.85
CA LEU A 96 -4.89 -10.64 -2.09
C LEU A 96 -5.63 -11.97 -2.27
N ASP A 97 -6.29 -12.11 -3.41
CA ASP A 97 -6.77 -13.41 -3.88
C ASP A 97 -5.98 -13.82 -5.12
N PHE A 98 -5.74 -15.13 -5.27
CA PHE A 98 -4.97 -15.68 -6.39
C PHE A 98 -5.79 -16.68 -7.19
N THR A 99 -5.54 -16.75 -8.51
CA THR A 99 -5.98 -17.87 -9.33
C THR A 99 -5.02 -19.06 -9.18
N PRO A 100 -5.41 -20.26 -9.61
CA PRO A 100 -4.45 -21.32 -9.92
C PRO A 100 -3.35 -20.75 -10.85
N GLY A 101 -2.07 -20.93 -10.47
CA GLY A 101 -0.92 -20.33 -11.17
C GLY A 101 -0.40 -19.00 -10.58
N LEU A 102 -0.81 -18.62 -9.37
CA LEU A 102 -0.29 -17.47 -8.61
C LEU A 102 -0.51 -16.10 -9.27
N ARG A 103 -1.46 -15.97 -10.20
CA ARG A 103 -1.89 -14.66 -10.70
C ARG A 103 -2.79 -14.01 -9.67
N ILE A 104 -2.58 -12.73 -9.39
CA ILE A 104 -3.47 -11.95 -8.53
C ILE A 104 -4.82 -11.84 -9.23
N ARG A 105 -5.85 -12.46 -8.65
CA ARG A 105 -7.26 -12.36 -9.04
C ARG A 105 -7.90 -11.11 -8.46
N ARG A 106 -7.61 -10.81 -7.18
CA ARG A 106 -8.09 -9.63 -6.50
C ARG A 106 -6.96 -8.95 -5.75
N PHE A 107 -6.89 -7.63 -5.83
CA PHE A 107 -6.00 -6.81 -5.03
C PHE A 107 -6.80 -5.68 -4.42
N ARG A 108 -7.04 -5.76 -3.11
CA ARG A 108 -7.80 -4.76 -2.38
C ARG A 108 -6.92 -4.09 -1.33
N VAL A 109 -6.99 -2.78 -1.26
CA VAL A 109 -6.28 -1.96 -0.27
C VAL A 109 -7.30 -1.20 0.57
N TRP A 110 -7.12 -1.35 1.87
CA TRP A 110 -7.83 -0.61 2.89
C TRP A 110 -6.87 0.38 3.53
N LEU A 111 -7.31 1.63 3.67
CA LEU A 111 -6.61 2.66 4.44
C LEU A 111 -7.53 3.07 5.58
N ASP A 112 -7.06 2.98 6.83
CA ASP A 112 -7.85 3.32 8.04
C ASP A 112 -9.26 2.70 8.03
N GLN A 113 -9.36 1.41 7.72
CA GLN A 113 -10.61 0.62 7.67
C GLN A 113 -11.56 0.93 6.51
N GLU A 114 -11.18 1.77 5.56
CA GLU A 114 -11.96 2.06 4.36
C GLU A 114 -11.32 1.47 3.11
N ILE A 115 -12.10 0.83 2.23
CA ILE A 115 -11.61 0.38 0.93
C ILE A 115 -11.29 1.61 0.09
N ARG A 116 -10.01 1.78 -0.26
CA ARG A 116 -9.57 2.86 -1.14
C ARG A 116 -9.16 2.39 -2.52
N TYR A 117 -8.90 1.10 -2.67
CA TYR A 117 -8.62 0.48 -3.95
C TYR A 117 -9.14 -0.96 -3.96
N ASP A 118 -9.79 -1.36 -5.04
CA ASP A 118 -10.26 -2.73 -5.25
C ASP A 118 -10.12 -3.07 -6.74
N GLU A 119 -9.21 -3.97 -7.05
CA GLU A 119 -8.97 -4.45 -8.40
C GLU A 119 -9.37 -5.92 -8.49
N ILE A 120 -10.18 -6.24 -9.49
CA ILE A 120 -10.53 -7.60 -9.87
C ILE A 120 -10.01 -7.82 -11.30
N SER A 121 -9.22 -8.88 -11.50
CA SER A 121 -8.63 -9.26 -12.79
C SER A 121 -9.28 -10.50 -13.39
#